data_AF-A0A2R4T4F6-F1
#
_entry.id   AF-A0A2R4T4F6-F1
#
_cell.length_a   1.000
_cell.length_b   1.000
_cell.length_c   1.000
_cell.angle_alpha   90.00
_cell.angle_beta   90.00
_cell.angle_gamma   90.00
#
_symmetry.space_group_name_H-M   'P 1'
#
loop_
_entity.id
_entity.type
_entity.pdbx_description
1 polymer ?
#
loop_
_entity_poly.entity_id
_entity_poly.type
_entity_poly.pdbx_seq_one_letter_code
_entity_poly.pdbx_strand_id
1 'polypeptide(L)' 'MDRREAVLKKAADLVQAHADSGCATDPKPMSEAVKAARAAGISLQEIADYNRARIRQHH' A
#
# COMPACT_ATOMS: atom_id res chain seq x y z
N MET A 1 18.03 2.16 2.01
CA MET A 1 16.58 2.29 1.77
C MET A 1 15.94 2.75 3.06
N ASP A 2 15.27 3.89 3.02
CA ASP A 2 14.66 4.48 4.21
C ASP A 2 13.56 3.57 4.75
N ARG A 3 13.52 3.39 6.07
CA ARG A 3 12.52 2.54 6.75
C ARG A 3 11.08 2.93 6.37
N ARG A 4 10.86 4.21 6.09
CA ARG A 4 9.59 4.77 5.61
C ARG A 4 9.22 4.27 4.21
N GLU A 5 10.18 4.26 3.27
CA GLU A 5 9.96 3.83 1.90
C GLU A 5 9.64 2.33 1.81
N ALA A 6 10.32 1.51 2.62
CA ALA A 6 10.02 0.08 2.73
C ALA A 6 8.60 -0.18 3.23
N VAL A 7 8.14 0.61 4.21
CA VAL A 7 6.76 0.52 4.73
C VAL A 7 5.74 0.97 3.68
N LEU A 8 6.01 2.08 2.98
CA LEU A 8 5.17 2.58 1.89
C LEU A 8 4.99 1.52 0.80
N LYS A 9 6.09 0.96 0.31
CA LYS A 9 6.07 -0.06 -0.74
C LYS A 9 5.28 -1.30 -0.33
N LYS A 10 5.51 -1.81 0.89
CA LYS A 10 4.80 -3.00 1.40
C LYS A 10 3.30 -2.76 1.53
N ALA A 11 2.90 -1.60 2.06
CA ALA A 11 1.48 -1.25 2.17
C ALA A 11 0.83 -1.10 0.80
N ALA A 12 1.53 -0.46 -0.14
CA ALA A 12 1.08 -0.28 -1.51
C ALA A 12 0.90 -1.62 -2.26
N ASP A 13 1.87 -2.53 -2.17
CA ASP A 13 1.80 -3.86 -2.80
C ASP A 13 0.60 -4.67 -2.25
N LEU A 14 0.33 -4.62 -0.94
CA LEU A 14 -0.79 -5.33 -0.34
C LEU A 14 -2.15 -4.71 -0.70
N VAL A 15 -2.24 -3.38 -0.76
CA VAL A 15 -3.46 -2.68 -1.22
C VAL A 15 -3.73 -3.00 -2.69
N GLN A 16 -2.69 -3.05 -3.53
CA GLN A 16 -2.83 -3.41 -4.94
C GLN A 16 -3.27 -4.86 -5.09
N ALA A 17 -2.60 -5.80 -4.42
CA ALA A 17 -2.97 -7.22 -4.47
C ALA A 17 -4.41 -7.47 -3.98
N HIS A 18 -4.85 -6.74 -2.97
CA HIS A 18 -6.23 -6.79 -2.50
C HIS A 18 -7.21 -6.26 -3.57
N ALA A 19 -6.92 -5.10 -4.16
CA ALA A 19 -7.72 -4.54 -5.24
C ALA A 19 -7.81 -5.49 -6.46
N ASP A 20 -6.70 -6.12 -6.82
CA ASP A 20 -6.61 -7.08 -7.94
C ASP A 20 -7.36 -8.39 -7.62
N SER A 21 -7.41 -8.80 -6.36
CA SER A 21 -8.10 -10.03 -5.94
C SER A 21 -9.62 -9.97 -6.07
N GLY A 22 -10.21 -8.77 -6.13
CA GLY A 22 -11.67 -8.57 -6.17
C GLY A 22 -12.41 -9.07 -4.92
N CYS A 23 -11.69 -9.50 -3.88
CA CYS A 23 -12.27 -10.03 -2.65
C CYS A 23 -12.58 -8.87 -1.68
N ALA A 24 -13.82 -8.77 -1.20
CA ALA A 24 -14.21 -7.72 -0.25
C ALA A 24 -13.73 -7.97 1.20
N THR A 25 -13.11 -9.12 1.47
CA THR A 25 -12.65 -9.47 2.82
C THR A 25 -11.31 -8.81 3.09
N ASP A 26 -11.27 -7.92 4.09
CA ASP A 26 -10.06 -7.22 4.53
C ASP A 26 -9.00 -8.25 4.97
N PRO A 27 -7.94 -8.47 4.18
CA PRO A 27 -6.92 -9.43 4.54
C PRO A 27 -6.20 -8.87 5.77
N LYS A 28 -6.14 -9.61 6.88
CA LYS A 28 -5.26 -9.30 8.02
C LYS A 28 -3.92 -8.63 7.63
N PRO A 29 -3.16 -9.16 6.63
CA PRO A 29 -1.91 -8.52 6.23
C PRO A 29 -2.06 -7.12 5.65
N MET A 30 -3.14 -6.79 4.92
CA MET A 30 -3.40 -5.42 4.44
C MET A 30 -3.65 -4.48 5.61
N SER A 31 -4.57 -4.84 6.51
CA SER A 31 -4.88 -4.06 7.70
C SER A 31 -3.63 -3.79 8.57
N GLU A 32 -2.76 -4.80 8.75
CA GLU A 32 -1.49 -4.63 9.46
C GLU A 32 -0.52 -3.69 8.73
N ALA A 33 -0.42 -3.80 7.41
CA ALA A 33 0.47 -2.95 6.61
C ALA A 33 0.00 -1.49 6.59
N VAL A 34 -1.30 -1.25 6.48
CA VAL A 34 -1.90 0.10 6.60
C VAL A 34 -1.66 0.68 7.99
N LYS A 35 -1.78 -0.14 9.04
CA LYS A 35 -1.49 0.27 10.42
C LYS A 35 -0.02 0.66 10.59
N ALA A 36 0.91 -0.12 10.03
CA ALA A 36 2.34 0.19 10.04
C ALA A 36 2.66 1.48 9.27
N ALA A 37 2.01 1.69 8.12
CA ALA A 37 2.15 2.92 7.34
C ALA A 37 1.66 4.15 8.12
N ARG A 38 0.48 4.07 8.75
CA ARG A 38 -0.01 5.15 9.63
C ARG A 38 0.94 5.44 10.79
N ALA A 39 1.50 4.41 11.42
CA ALA A 39 2.49 4.58 12.50
C ALA A 39 3.79 5.27 12.03
N ALA A 40 4.13 5.14 10.74
CA ALA A 40 5.24 5.83 10.10
C ALA A 40 4.87 7.23 9.53
N GLY A 41 3.66 7.72 9.81
CA GLY A 41 3.17 9.01 9.29
C GLY A 41 2.84 8.99 7.80
N ILE A 42 2.59 7.81 7.22
CA ILE A 42 2.17 7.64 5.82
C ILE A 42 0.65 7.55 5.79
N SER A 43 0.03 8.40 4.98
CA SER A 43 -1.41 8.40 4.76
C SER A 43 -1.87 7.34 3.75
N LEU A 44 -3.15 6.97 3.80
CA LEU A 44 -3.76 6.11 2.77
C LEU A 44 -3.69 6.76 1.37
N GLN A 45 -3.77 8.09 1.32
CA GLN A 45 -3.65 8.86 0.07
C GLN A 45 -2.26 8.67 -0.55
N GLU A 46 -1.19 8.75 0.24
CA GLU A 46 0.19 8.50 -0.24
C GLU A 46 0.38 7.07 -0.76
N ILE A 47 -0.22 6.07 -0.10
CA ILE A 47 -0.18 4.68 -0.56
C ILE A 47 -0.88 4.56 -1.92
N ALA A 48 -2.07 5.16 -2.05
CA ALA A 48 -2.83 5.15 -3.30
C ALA A 48 -2.12 5.90 -4.43
N ASP A 49 -1.51 7.05 -4.13
CA ASP A 49 -0.77 7.85 -5.11
C ASP A 49 0.52 7.14 -5.54
N TYR A 50 1.19 6.40 -4.63
CA TYR A 50 2.32 5.54 -4.98
C TYR A 50 1.92 4.43 -5.96
N ASN A 51 0.79 3.76 -5.72
CA ASN A 51 0.25 2.76 -6.65
C ASN A 51 -0.14 3.38 -8.00
N ARG A 52 -0.83 4.53 -8.00
CA ARG A 52 -1.17 5.25 -9.24
C ARG A 52 0.06 5.65 -10.04
N ALA A 53 1.09 6.15 -9.38
CA ALA A 53 2.35 6.52 -10.03
C ALA A 53 3.04 5.31 -10.65
N ARG A 54 3.05 4.15 -9.96
CA ARG A 54 3.58 2.89 -10.49
C ARG A 54 2.82 2.41 -11.73
N ILE A 55 1.49 2.40 -11.69
CA ILE A 55 0.67 1.96 -12.82
C ILE A 55 0.95 2.82 -14.06
N ARG A 56 1.10 4.15 -13.91
CA ARG A 56 1.41 5.05 -15.03
C ARG A 56 2.81 4.87 -15.62
N GLN A 57 3.77 4.31 -14.88
CA GLN A 57 5.13 4.07 -15.38
C GLN A 57 5.27 2.75 -16.16
N HIS A 58 4.28 1.87 -16.07
CA HIS A 58 4.25 0.58 -16.76
C HIS A 58 3.28 0.53 -17.96
N HIS A 59 2.74 1.69 -18.36
CA HIS A 59 1.94 1.89 -19.57
C HIS A 59 2.69 2.75 -20.58
#